data_AF-A0A3B6BX77-F1
#
_entry.id   AF-A0A3B6BX77-F1
#
_cell.length_a   1.000
_cell.length_b   1.000
_cell.length_c   1.000
_cell.angle_alpha   90.00
_cell.angle_beta   90.00
_cell.angle_gamma   90.00
#
_symmetry.space_group_name_H-M   'P 1'
#
loop_
_entity.id
_entity.type
_entity.pdbx_description
1 polymer ?
#
loop_
_entity_poly.entity_id
_entity_poly.type
_entity_poly.pdbx_seq_one_letter_code
_entity_poly.pdbx_strand_id
1 'polypeptide(L)'
;MARSMVLLDREIDFTPHDEALSGRQFRWGFWEGRGLQTREARSDEVIKYLRTFKARAVVDNPPELSFLHILVPPQSLPLPPPFMDLDSGRISSTDKNLVALYAGGYRPGSSLSGGYLIYDARKDSLSVIPRLPSDDLHGVMGHQSAVVMCDAQGEGYVLAELIKKGFSQAGVWLWKSSAPQPEWVSLPGSHPLPSSRFTVDLCFSYRGSTLCWVDLLKGMFLCDLNQDCDNKFSFIKLPLDCPALDCNLEESSFINKFCTRPEEFRSMACVCDHIKLVSLDESGLELSVWTLLTDHSDWIETSKYNVDKIWANVNYQSTVLRQLIPSLPVLSIHEDGVVYLVVNDESIVDHRLDHKGQYLLRVDMKSNEIQISPQPTRRICYQLFASEFSAYRQHLQD
;
A
#
# COMPACT_ATOMS: atom_id res chain seq x y z
N MET A 1 18.01 -16.17 -12.78
CA MET A 1 16.81 -16.52 -11.98
C MET A 1 15.81 -15.39 -12.21
N ALA A 2 14.53 -15.70 -12.46
CA ALA A 2 13.50 -14.66 -12.52
C ALA A 2 13.48 -13.92 -11.17
N ARG A 3 13.36 -12.59 -11.20
CA ARG A 3 13.21 -11.82 -9.96
C ARG A 3 11.89 -12.26 -9.33
N SER A 4 11.97 -12.79 -8.11
CA SER A 4 10.79 -13.25 -7.37
C SER A 4 10.03 -12.02 -6.87
N MET A 5 8.77 -11.90 -7.27
CA MET A 5 7.83 -10.93 -6.73
C MET A 5 6.81 -11.66 -5.86
N VAL A 6 6.28 -10.96 -4.88
CA VAL A 6 5.22 -11.43 -3.98
C VAL A 6 4.05 -10.47 -3.95
N LEU A 7 2.88 -11.00 -3.57
CA LEU A 7 1.70 -10.21 -3.22
C LEU A 7 1.59 -10.11 -1.71
N LEU A 8 1.42 -8.90 -1.21
CA LEU A 8 1.22 -8.60 0.22
C LEU A 8 -0.18 -8.05 0.45
N ASP A 9 -0.79 -8.44 1.56
CA ASP A 9 -1.88 -7.66 2.14
C ASP A 9 -1.31 -6.32 2.65
N ARG A 10 -2.07 -5.26 2.41
CA ARG A 10 -1.75 -3.90 2.84
C ARG A 10 -1.87 -3.74 4.35
N GLU A 11 -2.79 -4.47 4.98
CA GLU A 11 -2.94 -4.45 6.44
C GLU A 11 -2.06 -5.50 7.10
N ILE A 12 -1.36 -5.08 8.14
CA ILE A 12 -0.47 -5.94 8.91
C ILE A 12 -0.95 -5.95 10.35
N ASP A 13 -1.29 -7.12 10.86
CA ASP A 13 -1.53 -7.28 12.29
C ASP A 13 -0.23 -7.40 13.07
N PHE A 14 -0.22 -6.83 14.27
CA PHE A 14 0.89 -6.99 15.19
C PHE A 14 0.58 -8.17 16.12
N THR A 15 1.46 -9.16 16.12
CA THR A 15 1.25 -10.41 16.87
C THR A 15 2.22 -10.48 18.05
N PRO A 16 1.78 -10.80 19.27
CA PRO A 16 2.68 -11.08 20.37
C PRO A 16 3.61 -12.26 20.03
N HIS A 17 4.89 -12.14 20.39
CA HIS A 17 5.90 -13.18 20.14
C HIS A 17 5.47 -14.59 20.59
N ASP A 18 4.73 -14.69 21.70
CA ASP A 18 4.29 -15.98 22.25
C ASP A 18 3.12 -16.60 21.48
N GLU A 19 2.22 -15.78 20.91
CA GLU A 19 1.08 -16.28 20.13
C GLU A 19 1.51 -16.84 18.78
N ALA A 20 2.53 -16.23 18.15
CA ALA A 20 3.11 -16.71 16.89
C ALA A 20 3.77 -18.10 17.01
N LEU A 21 4.02 -18.57 18.25
CA LEU A 21 4.57 -19.90 18.54
C LEU A 21 3.50 -20.86 19.10
N SER A 22 2.43 -20.38 19.74
CA SER A 22 1.49 -21.23 20.48
C SER A 22 0.04 -21.25 19.98
N GLY A 23 -0.34 -20.41 19.00
CA GLY A 23 -1.69 -20.41 18.40
C GLY A 23 -2.85 -20.08 19.37
N ARG A 24 -2.57 -19.38 20.48
CA ARG A 24 -3.60 -18.97 21.46
C ARG A 24 -3.96 -17.51 21.24
N GLN A 25 -5.25 -17.18 21.38
CA GLN A 25 -5.75 -15.80 21.33
C GLN A 25 -5.78 -15.22 22.76
N PHE A 26 -4.96 -14.21 23.04
CA PHE A 26 -4.88 -13.51 24.33
C PHE A 26 -5.69 -12.20 24.31
N ARG A 27 -6.25 -11.84 25.48
CA ARG A 27 -6.99 -10.59 25.71
C ARG A 27 -6.10 -9.54 26.36
N TRP A 28 -6.20 -8.31 25.85
CA TRP A 28 -5.57 -7.11 26.41
C TRP A 28 -6.05 -6.84 27.86
N GLY A 29 -5.10 -6.57 28.76
CA GLY A 29 -5.37 -6.19 30.17
C GLY A 29 -5.64 -4.70 30.35
N PHE A 30 -6.33 -4.32 31.44
CA PHE A 30 -6.57 -2.92 31.82
C PHE A 30 -5.37 -2.29 32.55
N TRP A 31 -5.11 -1.01 32.31
CA TRP A 31 -4.02 -0.25 32.94
C TRP A 31 -4.51 0.67 34.07
N GLU A 32 -3.77 0.73 35.20
CA GLU A 32 -4.11 1.51 36.41
C GLU A 32 -2.99 2.51 36.84
N GLY A 33 -2.29 3.15 35.89
CA GLY A 33 -1.18 4.09 36.17
C GLY A 33 -1.50 5.58 35.98
N ARG A 34 -0.54 6.48 36.29
CA ARG A 34 -0.72 7.94 36.43
C ARG A 34 -0.61 8.77 35.12
N GLY A 35 -1.29 9.91 35.15
CA GLY A 35 -1.53 10.94 34.12
C GLY A 35 -0.41 11.38 33.16
N LEU A 36 -0.87 11.93 32.01
CA LEU A 36 -0.16 12.29 30.78
C LEU A 36 1.09 13.19 30.97
N GLN A 37 2.20 12.77 30.34
CA GLN A 37 3.37 13.58 29.98
C GLN A 37 3.10 14.45 28.73
N THR A 38 4.02 15.35 28.37
CA THR A 38 3.96 16.19 27.14
C THR A 38 3.83 15.33 25.87
N ARG A 39 3.35 15.93 24.76
CA ARG A 39 3.17 15.22 23.48
C ARG A 39 4.48 14.62 22.96
N GLU A 40 5.59 15.33 23.14
CA GLU A 40 6.94 14.90 22.77
C GLU A 40 7.38 13.68 23.58
N ALA A 41 7.26 13.75 24.91
CA ALA A 41 7.63 12.63 25.77
C ALA A 41 6.82 11.35 25.47
N ARG A 42 5.53 11.50 25.17
CA ARG A 42 4.70 10.39 24.67
C ARG A 42 5.20 9.84 23.34
N SER A 43 5.60 10.73 22.41
CA SER A 43 6.15 10.32 21.12
C SER A 43 7.43 9.52 21.32
N ASP A 44 8.33 9.96 22.19
CA ASP A 44 9.58 9.27 22.50
C ASP A 44 9.35 7.88 23.11
N GLU A 45 8.39 7.76 24.03
CA GLU A 45 7.97 6.48 24.59
C GLU A 45 7.43 5.53 23.49
N VAL A 46 6.62 6.04 22.56
CA VAL A 46 6.13 5.27 21.40
C VAL A 46 7.28 4.81 20.52
N ILE A 47 8.23 5.67 20.19
CA ILE A 47 9.39 5.31 19.36
C ILE A 47 10.26 4.27 20.08
N LYS A 48 10.47 4.42 21.39
CA LYS A 48 11.18 3.41 22.20
C LYS A 48 10.47 2.06 22.16
N TYR A 49 9.15 2.04 22.22
CA TYR A 49 8.36 0.81 22.14
C TYR A 49 8.42 0.18 20.74
N LEU A 50 8.22 0.95 19.66
CA LEU A 50 8.33 0.45 18.29
C LEU A 50 9.71 -0.17 17.99
N ARG A 51 10.79 0.34 18.60
CA ARG A 51 12.15 -0.21 18.45
C ARG A 51 12.33 -1.62 19.03
N THR A 52 11.37 -2.08 19.83
CA THR A 52 11.37 -3.45 20.39
C THR A 52 10.76 -4.47 19.44
N PHE A 53 10.12 -4.03 18.36
CA PHE A 53 9.42 -4.90 17.42
C PHE A 53 10.41 -5.65 16.53
N LYS A 54 9.99 -6.83 16.08
CA LYS A 54 10.71 -7.63 15.08
C LYS A 54 9.79 -7.89 13.90
N ALA A 55 10.38 -8.19 12.75
CA ALA A 55 9.62 -8.63 11.58
C ALA A 55 9.82 -10.12 11.35
N ARG A 56 8.85 -10.76 10.72
CA ARG A 56 8.96 -12.10 10.15
C ARG A 56 8.20 -12.13 8.84
N ALA A 57 8.92 -12.25 7.73
CA ALA A 57 8.32 -12.44 6.43
C ALA A 57 8.10 -13.94 6.13
N VAL A 58 6.87 -14.28 5.75
CA VAL A 58 6.48 -15.56 5.15
C VAL A 58 6.27 -15.29 3.66
N VAL A 59 6.99 -16.03 2.82
CA VAL A 59 7.06 -15.78 1.38
C VAL A 59 6.43 -16.96 0.66
N ASP A 60 5.46 -16.65 -0.18
CA ASP A 60 4.77 -17.56 -1.08
C ASP A 60 4.87 -17.01 -2.51
N ASN A 61 4.65 -17.88 -3.50
CA ASN A 61 4.68 -17.48 -4.91
C ASN A 61 3.30 -16.93 -5.31
N PRO A 62 3.21 -15.84 -6.07
CA PRO A 62 1.92 -15.41 -6.61
C PRO A 62 1.28 -16.49 -7.49
N PRO A 63 -0.05 -16.66 -7.48
CA PRO A 63 -1.05 -15.80 -6.84
C PRO A 63 -1.24 -16.00 -5.33
N GLU A 64 -0.57 -16.93 -4.66
CA GLU A 64 -0.61 -17.04 -3.20
C GLU A 64 -0.08 -15.77 -2.51
N LEU A 65 -0.70 -15.40 -1.38
CA LEU A 65 -0.28 -14.24 -0.58
C LEU A 65 0.94 -14.55 0.26
N SER A 66 1.88 -13.61 0.27
CA SER A 66 2.92 -13.52 1.26
C SER A 66 2.47 -12.64 2.44
N PHE A 67 3.09 -12.85 3.61
CA PHE A 67 2.75 -12.14 4.83
C PHE A 67 3.99 -11.52 5.48
N LEU A 68 3.86 -10.28 5.93
CA LEU A 68 4.84 -9.63 6.80
C LEU A 68 4.25 -9.53 8.20
N HIS A 69 4.69 -10.38 9.11
CA HIS A 69 4.28 -10.30 10.51
C HIS A 69 5.18 -9.32 11.26
N ILE A 70 4.56 -8.43 12.03
CA ILE A 70 5.27 -7.60 13.00
C ILE A 70 5.06 -8.22 14.37
N LEU A 71 6.16 -8.66 14.97
CA LEU A 71 6.19 -9.34 16.24
C LEU A 71 6.46 -8.33 17.34
N VAL A 72 5.53 -8.24 18.30
CA VAL A 72 5.64 -7.34 19.45
C VAL A 72 6.14 -8.12 20.68
N PRO A 73 6.86 -7.47 21.60
CA PRO A 73 7.30 -8.12 22.83
C PRO A 73 6.13 -8.76 23.58
N PRO A 74 6.35 -9.91 24.25
CA PRO A 74 5.34 -10.50 25.10
C PRO A 74 4.94 -9.51 26.19
N GLN A 75 3.65 -9.30 26.35
CA GLN A 75 3.09 -8.33 27.30
C GLN A 75 3.23 -8.84 28.73
N SER A 76 4.43 -8.81 29.31
CA SER A 76 4.60 -8.99 30.75
C SER A 76 4.10 -7.77 31.56
N LEU A 77 3.74 -6.67 30.89
CA LEU A 77 3.20 -5.44 31.47
C LEU A 77 2.11 -4.85 30.55
N PRO A 78 0.97 -4.36 31.08
CA PRO A 78 -0.08 -3.72 30.29
C PRO A 78 0.46 -2.46 29.59
N LEU A 79 0.15 -2.32 28.30
CA LEU A 79 0.48 -1.13 27.54
C LEU A 79 -0.29 0.08 28.11
N PRO A 80 0.38 1.19 28.49
CA PRO A 80 -0.34 2.39 28.91
C PRO A 80 -1.24 2.93 27.78
N PRO A 81 -2.32 3.66 28.11
CA PRO A 81 -3.27 4.27 27.16
C PRO A 81 -2.66 4.95 25.91
N PRO A 82 -1.49 5.63 25.95
CA PRO A 82 -0.85 6.18 24.75
C PRO A 82 -0.45 5.17 23.66
N PHE A 83 -0.45 3.87 23.96
CA PHE A 83 -0.17 2.79 23.01
C PHE A 83 -1.42 2.03 22.57
N MET A 84 -2.61 2.47 22.99
CA MET A 84 -3.85 2.03 22.34
C MET A 84 -3.76 2.41 20.85
N ASP A 85 -4.22 1.52 19.96
CA ASP A 85 -4.10 1.60 18.49
C ASP A 85 -2.71 1.29 17.90
N LEU A 86 -1.79 0.66 18.67
CA LEU A 86 -0.54 0.06 18.17
C LEU A 86 -0.64 -1.46 18.04
N ASP A 87 -1.76 -1.96 17.52
CA ASP A 87 -2.05 -3.38 17.30
C ASP A 87 -1.96 -3.80 15.83
N SER A 88 -1.74 -2.84 14.94
CA SER A 88 -1.73 -3.04 13.51
C SER A 88 -0.86 -1.99 12.81
N GLY A 89 -0.55 -2.24 11.56
CA GLY A 89 0.14 -1.32 10.67
C GLY A 89 -0.42 -1.38 9.26
N ARG A 90 -0.07 -0.40 8.44
CA ARG A 90 -0.49 -0.36 7.04
C ARG A 90 0.69 -0.05 6.13
N ILE A 91 0.92 -0.91 5.15
CA ILE A 91 1.92 -0.70 4.10
C ILE A 91 1.54 0.54 3.30
N SER A 92 2.52 1.42 3.10
CA SER A 92 2.39 2.62 2.28
C SER A 92 3.03 2.45 0.90
N SER A 93 4.23 1.86 0.86
CA SER A 93 4.98 1.62 -0.38
C SER A 93 6.07 0.57 -0.17
N THR A 94 6.60 0.07 -1.29
CA THR A 94 7.78 -0.82 -1.30
C THR A 94 8.75 -0.40 -2.39
N ASP A 95 10.04 -0.66 -2.19
CA ASP A 95 11.06 -0.53 -3.23
C ASP A 95 12.21 -1.50 -2.94
N LYS A 96 12.52 -2.37 -3.92
CA LYS A 96 13.52 -3.44 -3.78
C LYS A 96 13.31 -4.26 -2.51
N ASN A 97 14.30 -4.25 -1.61
CA ASN A 97 14.31 -4.96 -0.34
C ASN A 97 13.49 -4.29 0.77
N LEU A 98 12.90 -3.12 0.52
CA LEU A 98 12.29 -2.29 1.54
C LEU A 98 10.77 -2.33 1.48
N VAL A 99 10.15 -2.49 2.65
CA VAL A 99 8.70 -2.32 2.84
C VAL A 99 8.48 -1.23 3.88
N ALA A 100 7.80 -0.15 3.50
CA ALA A 100 7.47 0.95 4.40
C ALA A 100 6.02 0.86 4.85
N LEU A 101 5.80 0.95 6.16
CA LEU A 101 4.47 0.96 6.75
C LEU A 101 4.34 2.00 7.85
N TYR A 102 3.12 2.47 8.03
CA TYR A 102 2.72 3.22 9.22
C TYR A 102 2.43 2.21 10.34
N ALA A 103 2.99 2.43 11.51
CA ALA A 103 2.64 1.69 12.71
C ALA A 103 1.48 2.38 13.44
N GLY A 104 0.45 1.60 13.77
CA GLY A 104 -0.78 2.05 14.40
C GLY A 104 -1.59 3.04 13.57
N GLY A 105 -2.39 3.84 14.27
CA GLY A 105 -3.24 4.87 13.67
C GLY A 105 -2.49 6.11 13.15
N TYR A 106 -1.16 6.18 13.29
CA TYR A 106 -0.40 7.37 12.92
C TYR A 106 -0.50 7.69 11.42
N ARG A 107 -0.86 8.94 11.11
CA ARG A 107 -0.71 9.57 9.80
C ARG A 107 -0.23 11.01 10.01
N PRO A 108 0.46 11.64 9.04
CA PRO A 108 0.77 13.07 9.11
C PRO A 108 -0.49 13.90 9.43
N GLY A 109 -0.44 14.74 10.47
CA GLY A 109 -1.58 15.53 10.93
C GLY A 109 -2.56 14.80 11.87
N SER A 110 -2.43 13.49 12.07
CA SER A 110 -3.24 12.74 13.03
C SER A 110 -2.76 12.92 14.47
N SER A 111 -3.70 12.90 15.43
CA SER A 111 -3.41 12.85 16.86
C SER A 111 -3.08 11.43 17.36
N LEU A 112 -3.35 10.41 16.54
CA LEU A 112 -3.15 9.01 16.88
C LEU A 112 -1.67 8.66 17.06
N SER A 113 -1.42 7.64 17.87
CA SER A 113 -0.07 7.17 18.17
C SER A 113 0.54 6.34 17.06
N GLY A 114 1.88 6.34 16.99
CA GLY A 114 2.64 5.56 16.02
C GLY A 114 3.87 6.27 15.47
N GLY A 115 4.27 5.83 14.28
CA GLY A 115 5.43 6.29 13.54
C GLY A 115 5.55 5.48 12.25
N TYR A 116 6.74 5.44 11.67
CA TYR A 116 6.99 4.61 10.50
C TYR A 116 7.89 3.43 10.87
N LEU A 117 7.63 2.29 10.25
CA LEU A 117 8.51 1.12 10.26
C LEU A 117 8.97 0.84 8.83
N ILE A 118 10.27 0.63 8.68
CA ILE A 118 10.89 0.18 7.43
C ILE A 118 11.46 -1.21 7.66
N TYR A 119 10.86 -2.21 7.01
CA TYR A 119 11.41 -3.55 6.96
C TYR A 119 12.44 -3.64 5.83
N ASP A 120 13.66 -4.07 6.17
CA ASP A 120 14.73 -4.35 5.22
C ASP A 120 14.96 -5.86 5.13
N ALA A 121 14.53 -6.44 4.02
CA ALA A 121 14.61 -7.87 3.74
C ALA A 121 16.05 -8.40 3.59
N ARG A 122 17.03 -7.56 3.27
CA ARG A 122 18.45 -7.97 3.18
C ARG A 122 19.04 -8.27 4.54
N LYS A 123 18.60 -7.52 5.55
CA LYS A 123 19.10 -7.56 6.92
C LYS A 123 18.15 -8.28 7.87
N ASP A 124 16.96 -8.66 7.40
CA ASP A 124 15.83 -9.17 8.19
C ASP A 124 15.57 -8.29 9.43
N SER A 125 15.53 -6.97 9.21
CA SER A 125 15.55 -5.97 10.28
C SER A 125 14.48 -4.90 10.12
N LEU A 126 14.06 -4.30 11.23
CA LEU A 126 13.13 -3.17 11.27
C LEU A 126 13.87 -1.90 11.70
N SER A 127 13.72 -0.85 10.90
CA SER A 127 14.09 0.51 11.28
C SER A 127 12.86 1.29 11.70
N VAL A 128 12.98 2.06 12.79
CA VAL A 128 11.91 2.92 13.30
C VAL A 128 12.23 4.37 12.98
N ILE A 129 11.29 5.05 12.33
CA ILE A 129 11.43 6.47 12.01
C ILE A 129 10.38 7.24 12.82
N PRO A 130 10.78 8.31 13.52
CA PRO A 130 9.86 9.14 14.29
C PRO A 130 8.82 9.81 13.40
N ARG A 131 7.79 10.36 14.03
CA ARG A 131 6.79 11.19 13.36
C ARG A 131 7.45 12.43 12.77
N LEU A 132 6.79 13.03 11.78
CA LEU A 132 7.15 14.36 11.29
C LEU A 132 7.18 15.40 12.44
N PRO A 133 8.11 16.38 12.40
CA PRO A 133 8.12 17.52 13.30
C PRO A 133 6.76 18.25 13.29
N SER A 134 6.31 18.71 14.46
CA SER A 134 4.99 19.33 14.61
C SER A 134 5.08 20.84 14.42
N ASP A 135 5.25 21.30 13.18
CA ASP A 135 5.12 22.72 12.83
C ASP A 135 3.88 22.93 11.94
N ASP A 136 2.88 23.58 12.53
CA ASP A 136 1.62 24.11 11.97
C ASP A 136 1.01 23.48 10.69
N LEU A 137 -0.19 22.92 10.87
CA LEU A 137 -1.19 22.60 9.85
C LEU A 137 -0.72 21.66 8.72
N HIS A 138 -0.25 20.46 9.08
CA HIS A 138 -0.16 19.35 8.14
C HIS A 138 -1.52 18.67 8.02
N GLY A 139 -2.15 18.77 6.85
CA GLY A 139 -3.31 17.94 6.52
C GLY A 139 -2.87 16.57 6.01
N VAL A 140 -3.67 15.55 6.33
CA VAL A 140 -3.52 14.21 5.77
C VAL A 140 -3.69 14.29 4.26
N MET A 141 -2.70 13.79 3.49
CA MET A 141 -2.78 13.70 2.02
C MET A 141 -3.46 12.43 1.54
N GLY A 142 -3.77 11.49 2.43
CA GLY A 142 -4.41 10.22 2.13
C GLY A 142 -4.04 9.18 3.17
N HIS A 143 -4.39 7.92 2.92
CA HIS A 143 -4.07 6.84 3.84
C HIS A 143 -2.64 6.30 3.64
N GLN A 144 -1.95 6.70 2.55
CA GLN A 144 -0.71 6.08 2.04
C GLN A 144 0.18 7.09 1.28
N SER A 145 0.76 8.06 1.99
CA SER A 145 1.56 9.12 1.35
C SER A 145 3.07 8.98 1.57
N ALA A 146 3.52 7.90 2.23
CA ALA A 146 4.93 7.63 2.46
C ALA A 146 5.53 6.73 1.36
N VAL A 147 6.49 7.27 0.60
CA VAL A 147 7.25 6.58 -0.44
C VAL A 147 8.63 6.22 0.09
N VAL A 148 8.96 4.92 0.08
CA VAL A 148 10.34 4.46 0.30
C VAL A 148 11.05 4.26 -1.03
N MET A 149 12.31 4.65 -1.06
CA MET A 149 13.20 4.48 -2.21
C MET A 149 14.58 4.09 -1.71
N CYS A 150 15.12 2.99 -2.23
CA CYS A 150 16.50 2.59 -2.03
C CYS A 150 17.44 3.64 -2.60
N ASP A 151 18.51 3.93 -1.87
CA ASP A 151 19.61 4.74 -2.39
C ASP A 151 20.23 4.06 -3.62
N ALA A 152 20.75 4.86 -4.55
CA ALA A 152 21.46 4.39 -5.74
C ALA A 152 22.67 3.50 -5.38
N GLN A 153 23.32 3.79 -4.24
CA GLN A 153 24.44 3.00 -3.72
C GLN A 153 23.99 1.74 -2.97
N GLY A 154 22.69 1.61 -2.66
CA GLY A 154 22.13 0.43 -2.00
C GLY A 154 22.48 0.26 -0.52
N GLU A 155 23.19 1.21 0.08
CA GLU A 155 23.60 1.18 1.50
C GLU A 155 22.56 1.82 2.45
N GLY A 156 21.65 2.62 1.90
CA GLY A 156 20.60 3.30 2.64
C GLY A 156 19.31 3.47 1.84
N TYR A 157 18.43 4.31 2.35
CA TYR A 157 17.15 4.62 1.75
C TYR A 157 16.71 6.05 2.05
N VAL A 158 15.81 6.54 1.21
CA VAL A 158 15.03 7.75 1.41
C VAL A 158 13.59 7.35 1.71
N LEU A 159 13.05 7.86 2.80
CA LEU A 159 11.60 7.86 3.04
C LEU A 159 11.09 9.28 2.77
N ALA A 160 10.10 9.40 1.91
CA ALA A 160 9.49 10.68 1.56
C ALA A 160 8.01 10.68 1.96
N GLU A 161 7.54 11.75 2.57
CA GLU A 161 6.15 11.91 3.01
C GLU A 161 5.53 13.13 2.34
N LEU A 162 4.42 12.93 1.62
CA LEU A 162 3.65 14.02 1.03
C LEU A 162 2.65 14.55 2.05
N ILE A 163 2.70 15.85 2.31
CA ILE A 163 1.81 16.53 3.25
C ILE A 163 1.02 17.64 2.57
N LYS A 164 -0.15 17.94 3.12
CA LYS A 164 -0.92 19.10 2.73
C LYS A 164 -0.42 20.29 3.53
N LYS A 165 0.14 21.29 2.84
CA LYS A 165 0.58 22.56 3.43
C LYS A 165 -0.52 23.60 3.21
N GLY A 166 -1.22 23.98 4.27
CA GLY A 166 -2.40 24.84 4.17
C GLY A 166 -3.55 24.18 3.41
N PHE A 167 -4.24 24.91 2.53
CA PHE A 167 -5.44 24.39 1.84
C PHE A 167 -5.20 23.89 0.40
N SER A 168 -4.12 24.34 -0.25
CA SER A 168 -3.93 24.17 -1.69
C SER A 168 -2.50 23.88 -2.11
N GLN A 169 -1.57 23.65 -1.18
CA GLN A 169 -0.17 23.37 -1.49
C GLN A 169 0.25 22.00 -1.00
N ALA A 170 1.13 21.35 -1.76
CA ALA A 170 1.84 20.15 -1.37
C ALA A 170 3.19 20.52 -0.75
N GLY A 171 3.57 19.83 0.33
CA GLY A 171 4.92 19.82 0.86
C GLY A 171 5.45 18.39 0.90
N VAL A 172 6.77 18.22 0.80
CA VAL A 172 7.42 16.91 0.92
C VAL A 172 8.45 16.97 2.04
N TRP A 173 8.40 15.99 2.93
CA TRP A 173 9.44 15.76 3.93
C TRP A 173 10.26 14.54 3.56
N LEU A 174 11.57 14.63 3.77
CA LEU A 174 12.51 13.56 3.44
C LEU A 174 13.24 13.10 4.71
N TRP A 175 13.41 11.79 4.83
CA TRP A 175 14.26 11.14 5.81
C TRP A 175 15.30 10.31 5.07
N LYS A 176 16.60 10.58 5.30
CA LYS A 176 17.71 9.86 4.67
C LYS A 176 18.39 8.97 5.70
N SER A 177 18.36 7.65 5.51
CA SER A 177 18.94 6.71 6.47
C SER A 177 20.48 6.76 6.52
N SER A 178 21.12 7.19 5.45
CA SER A 178 22.58 7.29 5.31
C SER A 178 23.17 8.58 5.89
N ALA A 179 22.33 9.51 6.38
CA ALA A 179 22.81 10.71 7.03
C ALA A 179 23.49 10.37 8.37
N PRO A 180 24.56 11.09 8.79
CA PRO A 180 25.23 10.85 10.08
C PRO A 180 24.28 10.97 11.28
N GLN A 181 23.31 11.88 11.18
CA GLN A 181 22.21 12.03 12.11
C GLN A 181 20.92 12.14 11.29
N PRO A 182 20.22 11.01 11.05
CA PRO A 182 18.99 11.02 10.28
C PRO A 182 17.92 11.86 10.97
N GLU A 183 17.44 12.87 10.28
CA GLU A 183 16.33 13.71 10.70
C GLU A 183 15.37 13.96 9.53
N TRP A 184 14.16 14.39 9.86
CA TRP A 184 13.21 14.85 8.87
C TRP A 184 13.61 16.22 8.35
N VAL A 185 13.81 16.33 7.04
CA VAL A 185 14.14 17.58 6.36
C VAL A 185 13.03 17.94 5.38
N SER A 186 12.47 19.14 5.52
CA SER A 186 11.51 19.65 4.55
C SER A 186 12.22 19.93 3.24
N LEU A 187 11.72 19.34 2.16
CA LEU A 187 12.18 19.64 0.82
C LEU A 187 11.77 21.09 0.46
N PRO A 188 12.70 21.94 0.01
CA PRO A 188 12.35 23.29 -0.41
C PRO A 188 11.44 23.28 -1.64
N GLY A 189 10.55 24.27 -1.67
CA GLY A 189 9.49 24.40 -2.66
C GLY A 189 8.15 23.85 -2.16
N SER A 190 7.06 24.44 -2.64
CA SER A 190 5.72 23.88 -2.56
C SER A 190 5.07 24.00 -3.92
N HIS A 191 4.29 22.99 -4.30
CA HIS A 191 3.56 23.02 -5.56
C HIS A 191 2.06 23.11 -5.27
N PRO A 192 1.27 23.92 -6.01
CA PRO A 192 -0.17 23.83 -5.96
C PRO A 192 -0.63 22.38 -6.12
N LEU A 193 -1.52 21.97 -5.22
CA LEU A 193 -2.23 20.72 -5.39
C LEU A 193 -3.08 20.81 -6.66
N PRO A 194 -3.14 19.73 -7.47
CA PRO A 194 -3.97 19.68 -8.66
C PRO A 194 -5.46 19.93 -8.36
N SER A 195 -5.89 19.58 -7.14
CA SER A 195 -7.23 19.79 -6.62
C SER A 195 -7.18 19.90 -5.09
N SER A 196 -8.08 20.68 -4.50
CA SER A 196 -8.26 20.74 -3.04
C SER A 196 -8.66 19.39 -2.42
N ARG A 197 -9.22 18.47 -3.24
CA ARG A 197 -9.66 17.12 -2.89
C ARG A 197 -8.70 16.01 -3.38
N PHE A 198 -7.47 16.35 -3.76
CA PHE A 198 -6.46 15.35 -4.11
C PHE A 198 -6.17 14.47 -2.88
N THR A 199 -6.25 13.15 -3.05
CA THR A 199 -6.03 12.14 -2.00
C THR A 199 -5.15 11.04 -2.55
N VAL A 200 -4.11 10.67 -1.81
CA VAL A 200 -3.17 9.61 -2.19
C VAL A 200 -3.77 8.25 -1.83
N ASP A 201 -4.11 7.49 -2.87
CA ASP A 201 -4.65 6.13 -2.79
C ASP A 201 -3.52 5.09 -2.79
N LEU A 202 -2.41 5.38 -3.48
CA LEU A 202 -1.17 4.59 -3.47
C LEU A 202 0.05 5.45 -3.83
N CYS A 203 1.24 4.93 -3.54
CA CYS A 203 2.48 5.60 -3.90
C CYS A 203 3.63 4.60 -4.15
N PHE A 204 4.60 5.00 -4.96
CA PHE A 204 5.77 4.19 -5.32
C PHE A 204 6.93 5.08 -5.77
N SER A 205 8.14 4.51 -5.81
CA SER A 205 9.30 5.17 -6.41
C SER A 205 9.51 4.69 -7.84
N TYR A 206 10.16 5.53 -8.65
CA TYR A 206 10.40 5.28 -10.06
C TYR A 206 11.82 5.71 -10.45
N ARG A 207 12.53 4.81 -11.14
CA ARG A 207 13.90 5.02 -11.67
C ARG A 207 14.93 5.53 -10.66
N GLY A 208 14.71 5.29 -9.37
CA GLY A 208 15.66 5.63 -8.30
C GLY A 208 15.83 7.14 -8.04
N SER A 209 15.00 8.01 -8.61
CA SER A 209 15.02 9.44 -8.32
C SER A 209 13.63 10.08 -8.22
N THR A 210 12.62 9.45 -8.81
CA THR A 210 11.27 10.01 -8.88
C THR A 210 10.37 9.38 -7.83
N LEU A 211 9.67 10.21 -7.08
CA LEU A 211 8.64 9.81 -6.11
C LEU A 211 7.27 10.03 -6.74
N CYS A 212 6.41 9.02 -6.68
CA CYS A 212 5.09 9.03 -7.32
C CYS A 212 3.99 8.89 -6.26
N TRP A 213 3.06 9.84 -6.22
CA TRP A 213 1.85 9.77 -5.40
C TRP A 213 0.63 9.78 -6.31
N VAL A 214 -0.24 8.79 -6.17
CA VAL A 214 -1.35 8.56 -7.11
C VAL A 214 -2.68 8.75 -6.41
N ASP A 215 -3.53 9.57 -7.04
CA ASP A 215 -4.96 9.64 -6.82
C ASP A 215 -5.62 8.92 -8.00
N LEU A 216 -6.17 7.72 -7.75
CA LEU A 216 -6.69 6.82 -8.79
C LEU A 216 -7.95 7.36 -9.48
N LEU A 217 -8.46 8.52 -9.04
CA LEU A 217 -9.55 9.26 -9.68
C LEU A 217 -9.08 10.52 -10.42
N LYS A 218 -7.87 11.02 -10.17
CA LYS A 218 -7.41 12.32 -10.71
C LYS A 218 -6.12 12.23 -11.51
N GLY A 219 -5.15 11.46 -11.03
CA GLY A 219 -3.84 11.36 -11.67
C GLY A 219 -2.70 11.13 -10.69
N MET A 220 -1.49 11.36 -11.17
CA MET A 220 -0.25 11.11 -10.46
C MET A 220 0.54 12.40 -10.26
N PHE A 221 0.93 12.66 -9.03
CA PHE A 221 1.79 13.76 -8.62
C PHE A 221 3.22 13.22 -8.48
N LEU A 222 4.17 13.83 -9.19
CA LEU A 222 5.56 13.41 -9.26
C LEU A 222 6.47 14.41 -8.55
N CYS A 223 7.55 13.89 -7.96
CA CYS A 223 8.68 14.67 -7.46
C CYS A 223 9.99 14.00 -7.90
N ASP A 224 10.74 14.64 -8.80
CA ASP A 224 12.05 14.16 -9.26
C ASP A 224 13.18 14.78 -8.43
N LEU A 225 13.79 14.00 -7.55
CA LEU A 225 14.82 14.46 -6.62
C LEU A 225 16.12 14.91 -7.31
N ASN A 226 16.30 14.62 -8.59
CA ASN A 226 17.46 15.08 -9.38
C ASN A 226 17.27 16.47 -10.00
N GLN A 227 16.05 17.02 -9.99
CA GLN A 227 15.76 18.31 -10.60
C GLN A 227 15.82 19.46 -9.59
N ASP A 228 16.07 20.66 -10.12
CA ASP A 228 16.02 21.90 -9.36
C ASP A 228 14.61 22.20 -8.83
N CYS A 229 14.52 23.04 -7.81
CA CYS A 229 13.28 23.26 -7.04
C CYS A 229 12.06 23.65 -7.89
N ASP A 230 12.25 24.39 -8.98
CA ASP A 230 11.16 24.89 -9.82
C ASP A 230 10.56 23.84 -10.75
N ASN A 231 11.33 22.82 -11.15
CA ASN A 231 10.91 21.78 -12.11
C ASN A 231 10.71 20.40 -11.47
N LYS A 232 11.04 20.28 -10.19
CA LYS A 232 10.98 19.03 -9.45
C LYS A 232 9.60 18.40 -9.37
N PHE A 233 8.53 19.21 -9.43
CA PHE A 233 7.17 18.71 -9.30
C PHE A 233 6.40 18.76 -10.61
N SER A 234 5.62 17.72 -10.88
CA SER A 234 4.70 17.68 -12.01
C SER A 234 3.45 16.89 -11.67
N PHE A 235 2.38 17.13 -12.43
CA PHE A 235 1.12 16.39 -12.29
C PHE A 235 0.68 15.85 -13.64
N ILE A 236 0.40 14.55 -13.67
CA ILE A 236 -0.04 13.82 -14.85
C ILE A 236 -1.48 13.38 -14.61
N LYS A 237 -2.40 13.84 -15.45
CA LYS A 237 -3.81 13.43 -15.39
C LYS A 237 -3.95 11.96 -15.80
N LEU A 238 -5.02 11.30 -15.36
CA LEU A 238 -5.40 9.99 -15.88
C LEU A 238 -5.73 10.07 -17.38
N PRO A 239 -5.66 8.93 -18.12
CA PRO A 239 -6.10 8.87 -19.51
C PRO A 239 -7.54 9.38 -19.67
N LEU A 240 -7.82 10.13 -20.73
CA LEU A 240 -9.17 10.70 -20.98
C LEU A 240 -10.25 9.61 -21.15
N ASP A 241 -9.88 8.49 -21.76
CA ASP A 241 -10.78 7.35 -22.01
C ASP A 241 -10.86 6.38 -20.82
N CYS A 242 -10.15 6.66 -19.72
CA CYS A 242 -10.30 5.90 -18.49
C CYS A 242 -11.71 6.16 -17.93
N PRO A 243 -12.49 5.13 -17.56
CA PRO A 243 -13.85 5.31 -17.08
C PRO A 243 -13.93 6.41 -16.00
N ALA A 244 -14.98 7.20 -15.97
CA ALA A 244 -15.19 8.12 -14.85
C ALA A 244 -15.94 7.35 -13.77
N LEU A 245 -15.30 7.01 -12.65
CA LEU A 245 -16.05 6.56 -11.47
C LEU A 245 -16.74 7.81 -10.91
N ASP A 246 -17.96 8.09 -11.37
CA ASP A 246 -18.66 9.33 -11.02
C ASP A 246 -19.04 9.29 -9.53
N CYS A 247 -18.31 10.06 -8.73
CA CYS A 247 -18.56 10.23 -7.30
C CYS A 247 -19.68 11.25 -7.03
N ASN A 248 -20.25 11.87 -8.07
CA ASN A 248 -21.25 12.95 -7.92
C ASN A 248 -22.69 12.42 -7.91
N LEU A 249 -22.96 11.34 -7.18
CA LEU A 249 -24.33 10.99 -6.83
C LEU A 249 -24.77 11.76 -5.59
N GLU A 250 -25.14 13.03 -5.82
CA GLU A 250 -26.17 13.64 -4.98
C GLU A 250 -27.46 12.82 -5.17
N GLU A 251 -27.98 12.29 -4.08
CA GLU A 251 -29.35 11.77 -3.94
C GLU A 251 -29.77 10.60 -4.87
N SER A 252 -29.45 9.36 -4.50
CA SER A 252 -30.48 8.29 -4.40
C SER A 252 -29.90 6.92 -3.99
N SER A 253 -30.67 6.25 -3.13
CA SER A 253 -30.48 4.92 -2.54
C SER A 253 -29.50 4.84 -1.36
N PHE A 254 -30.06 4.47 -0.22
CA PHE A 254 -29.36 4.13 1.03
C PHE A 254 -28.42 2.91 0.93
N ILE A 255 -28.24 2.33 -0.26
CA ILE A 255 -27.40 1.17 -0.55
C ILE A 255 -26.04 1.58 -1.18
N ASN A 256 -25.93 2.75 -1.81
CA ASN A 256 -24.71 3.21 -2.49
C ASN A 256 -23.76 4.06 -1.62
N LYS A 257 -23.98 4.12 -0.30
CA LYS A 257 -23.25 5.03 0.61
C LYS A 257 -21.95 4.44 1.20
N PHE A 258 -21.53 3.27 0.74
CA PHE A 258 -20.11 2.89 0.78
C PHE A 258 -19.47 3.45 -0.49
N CYS A 259 -19.01 4.69 -0.40
CA CYS A 259 -18.24 5.37 -1.46
C CYS A 259 -17.25 4.38 -2.09
N THR A 260 -17.39 4.15 -3.40
CA THR A 260 -16.53 3.25 -4.19
C THR A 260 -15.06 3.58 -3.93
N ARG A 261 -14.35 2.66 -3.30
CA ARG A 261 -12.90 2.80 -3.09
C ARG A 261 -12.23 2.65 -4.46
N PRO A 262 -11.50 3.66 -4.95
CA PRO A 262 -10.89 3.59 -6.29
C PRO A 262 -10.03 2.33 -6.50
N GLU A 263 -9.41 1.84 -5.42
CA GLU A 263 -8.56 0.65 -5.41
C GLU A 263 -9.32 -0.65 -5.74
N GLU A 264 -10.64 -0.70 -5.52
CA GLU A 264 -11.47 -1.86 -5.90
C GLU A 264 -11.54 -2.06 -7.41
N PHE A 265 -11.36 -0.98 -8.17
CA PHE A 265 -11.48 -1.00 -9.63
C PHE A 265 -10.17 -0.67 -10.31
N ARG A 266 -9.19 -0.08 -9.62
CA ARG A 266 -7.99 0.49 -10.25
C ARG A 266 -6.73 0.27 -9.47
N SER A 267 -5.63 0.25 -10.19
CA SER A 267 -4.30 0.27 -9.59
C SER A 267 -3.28 0.82 -10.57
N MET A 268 -2.18 1.33 -10.04
CA MET A 268 -1.07 1.87 -10.81
C MET A 268 0.24 1.38 -10.23
N ALA A 269 1.17 0.96 -11.09
CA ALA A 269 2.48 0.47 -10.67
C ALA A 269 3.53 0.71 -11.76
N CYS A 270 4.81 0.58 -11.39
CA CYS A 270 5.88 0.44 -12.36
C CYS A 270 6.01 -1.03 -12.78
N VAL A 271 5.75 -1.30 -14.06
CA VAL A 271 5.85 -2.63 -14.69
C VAL A 271 6.96 -2.58 -15.72
N CYS A 272 8.04 -3.33 -15.49
CA CYS A 272 9.19 -3.39 -16.40
C CYS A 272 9.68 -1.98 -16.84
N ASP A 273 9.94 -1.09 -15.88
CA ASP A 273 10.38 0.31 -16.09
C ASP A 273 9.38 1.25 -16.79
N HIS A 274 8.12 0.84 -16.92
CA HIS A 274 7.04 1.67 -17.45
C HIS A 274 5.95 1.86 -16.40
N ILE A 275 5.42 3.07 -16.27
CA ILE A 275 4.29 3.32 -15.38
C ILE A 275 3.02 2.87 -16.09
N LYS A 276 2.25 1.99 -15.46
CA LYS A 276 1.01 1.44 -16.00
C LYS A 276 -0.15 1.64 -15.05
N LEU A 277 -1.30 1.93 -15.62
CA LEU A 277 -2.60 2.00 -14.96
C LEU A 277 -3.44 0.83 -15.44
N VAL A 278 -4.06 0.10 -14.51
CA VAL A 278 -5.13 -0.86 -14.80
C VAL A 278 -6.44 -0.33 -14.24
N SER A 279 -7.52 -0.46 -15.00
CA SER A 279 -8.89 -0.16 -14.54
C SER A 279 -9.84 -1.24 -15.00
N LEU A 280 -10.72 -1.65 -14.09
CA LEU A 280 -12.01 -2.24 -14.40
C LEU A 280 -12.98 -1.13 -14.83
N ASP A 281 -13.89 -1.47 -15.73
CA ASP A 281 -15.03 -0.61 -16.07
C ASP A 281 -16.08 -0.59 -14.94
N GLU A 282 -17.12 0.21 -15.09
CA GLU A 282 -18.19 0.36 -14.09
C GLU A 282 -18.93 -0.96 -13.80
N SER A 283 -18.96 -1.87 -14.78
CA SER A 283 -19.60 -3.17 -14.63
C SER A 283 -18.67 -4.25 -14.06
N GLY A 284 -17.36 -3.99 -14.00
CA GLY A 284 -16.35 -4.97 -13.61
C GLY A 284 -16.17 -6.10 -14.63
N LEU A 285 -16.61 -5.90 -15.88
CA LEU A 285 -16.59 -6.90 -16.96
C LEU A 285 -15.46 -6.66 -17.98
N GLU A 286 -14.84 -5.49 -17.99
CA GLU A 286 -13.71 -5.19 -18.87
C GLU A 286 -12.54 -4.59 -18.10
N LEU A 287 -11.36 -5.19 -18.27
CA LEU A 287 -10.08 -4.69 -17.82
C LEU A 287 -9.41 -3.91 -18.95
N SER A 288 -8.99 -2.68 -18.67
CA SER A 288 -8.18 -1.85 -19.58
C SER A 288 -6.86 -1.50 -18.93
N VAL A 289 -5.78 -1.52 -19.72
CA VAL A 289 -4.43 -1.15 -19.25
C VAL A 289 -3.83 -0.07 -20.13
N TRP A 290 -3.44 1.03 -19.50
CA TRP A 290 -2.73 2.14 -20.13
C TRP A 290 -1.28 2.16 -19.67
N THR A 291 -0.38 2.50 -20.59
CA THR A 291 1.03 2.72 -20.32
C THR A 291 1.35 4.20 -20.54
N LEU A 292 1.97 4.83 -19.54
CA LEU A 292 2.43 6.21 -19.63
C LEU A 292 3.65 6.28 -20.57
N LEU A 293 3.65 7.24 -21.48
CA LEU A 293 4.80 7.52 -22.33
C LEU A 293 6.04 7.88 -21.51
N THR A 294 7.23 7.56 -22.03
CA THR A 294 8.50 7.76 -21.31
C THR A 294 8.84 9.22 -21.03
N ASP A 295 8.29 10.15 -21.81
CA ASP A 295 8.41 11.59 -21.61
C ASP A 295 7.34 12.14 -20.65
N HIS A 296 6.48 11.26 -20.11
CA HIS A 296 5.41 11.57 -19.18
C HIS A 296 4.33 12.51 -19.75
N SER A 297 4.24 12.61 -21.09
CA SER A 297 3.33 13.54 -21.76
C SER A 297 1.90 13.02 -21.89
N ASP A 298 1.73 11.72 -22.15
CA ASP A 298 0.42 11.14 -22.43
C ASP A 298 0.37 9.63 -22.13
N TRP A 299 -0.85 9.08 -22.12
CA TRP A 299 -1.14 7.67 -21.91
C TRP A 299 -1.53 6.97 -23.21
N ILE A 300 -1.07 5.73 -23.39
CA ILE A 300 -1.49 4.87 -24.49
C ILE A 300 -2.24 3.67 -23.93
N GLU A 301 -3.45 3.41 -24.43
CA GLU A 301 -4.14 2.16 -24.15
C GLU A 301 -3.39 0.99 -24.80
N THR A 302 -2.88 0.09 -23.97
CA THR A 302 -2.02 -1.02 -24.39
C THR A 302 -2.71 -2.38 -24.37
N SER A 303 -3.80 -2.52 -23.62
CA SER A 303 -4.55 -3.77 -23.54
C SER A 303 -5.99 -3.55 -23.12
N LYS A 304 -6.88 -4.39 -23.65
CA LYS A 304 -8.26 -4.58 -23.21
C LYS A 304 -8.55 -6.07 -23.05
N TYR A 305 -9.19 -6.44 -21.96
CA TYR A 305 -9.43 -7.82 -21.60
C TYR A 305 -10.80 -8.01 -20.96
N ASN A 306 -11.67 -8.75 -21.67
CA ASN A 306 -13.02 -9.03 -21.20
C ASN A 306 -13.04 -10.20 -20.20
N VAL A 307 -13.77 -10.01 -19.09
CA VAL A 307 -13.88 -10.96 -17.98
C VAL A 307 -14.60 -12.25 -18.37
N ASP A 308 -15.42 -12.27 -19.42
CA ASP A 308 -16.00 -13.50 -19.98
C ASP A 308 -14.92 -14.50 -20.39
N LYS A 309 -13.74 -14.02 -20.80
CA LYS A 309 -12.58 -14.89 -21.08
C LYS A 309 -12.07 -15.58 -19.82
N ILE A 310 -12.21 -14.95 -18.65
CA ILE A 310 -11.90 -15.57 -17.36
C ILE A 310 -12.86 -16.72 -17.10
N TRP A 311 -14.16 -16.46 -17.22
CA TRP A 311 -15.19 -17.46 -16.96
C TRP A 311 -15.23 -18.59 -17.99
N ALA A 312 -14.81 -18.33 -19.22
CA ALA A 312 -14.69 -19.32 -20.29
C ALA A 312 -13.42 -20.19 -20.17
N ASN A 313 -12.45 -19.80 -19.33
CA ASN A 313 -11.20 -20.53 -19.19
C ASN A 313 -11.41 -21.89 -18.51
N VAL A 314 -10.74 -22.93 -19.02
CA VAL A 314 -10.86 -24.31 -18.52
C VAL A 314 -10.51 -24.45 -17.04
N ASN A 315 -9.51 -23.71 -16.54
CA ASN A 315 -9.12 -23.75 -15.14
C ASN A 315 -10.22 -23.14 -14.26
N TYR A 316 -10.85 -22.05 -14.71
CA TYR A 316 -11.98 -21.46 -14.00
C TYR A 316 -13.22 -22.35 -14.02
N GLN A 317 -13.58 -22.92 -15.19
CA GLN A 317 -14.71 -23.84 -15.33
C GLN A 317 -14.52 -25.15 -14.55
N SER A 318 -13.28 -25.57 -14.31
CA SER A 318 -12.99 -26.73 -13.48
C SER A 318 -13.28 -26.51 -12.00
N THR A 319 -13.44 -25.25 -11.57
CA THR A 319 -13.86 -24.91 -10.21
C THR A 319 -15.37 -24.97 -10.05
N VAL A 320 -15.85 -25.00 -8.81
CA VAL A 320 -17.30 -24.91 -8.48
C VAL A 320 -17.76 -23.44 -8.42
N LEU A 321 -16.92 -22.49 -8.83
CA LEU A 321 -17.21 -21.07 -8.75
C LEU A 321 -18.23 -20.67 -9.81
N ARG A 322 -19.12 -19.75 -9.43
CA ARG A 322 -19.99 -19.05 -10.37
C ARG A 322 -19.18 -18.03 -11.16
N GLN A 323 -19.83 -17.32 -12.06
CA GLN A 323 -19.24 -16.15 -12.74
C GLN A 323 -19.11 -14.98 -11.75
N LEU A 324 -18.08 -15.04 -10.90
CA LEU A 324 -17.80 -14.01 -9.90
C LEU A 324 -17.11 -12.82 -10.56
N ILE A 325 -17.55 -11.61 -10.21
CA ILE A 325 -16.99 -10.35 -10.71
C ILE A 325 -15.65 -10.09 -9.99
N PRO A 326 -14.55 -9.86 -10.73
CA PRO A 326 -13.26 -9.53 -10.13
C PRO A 326 -13.20 -8.10 -9.58
N SER A 327 -12.35 -7.90 -8.58
CA SER A 327 -12.02 -6.59 -8.02
C SER A 327 -10.55 -6.53 -7.58
N LEU A 328 -10.12 -5.37 -7.08
CA LEU A 328 -8.79 -5.10 -6.54
C LEU A 328 -7.66 -5.48 -7.51
N PRO A 329 -7.65 -4.93 -8.74
CA PRO A 329 -6.64 -5.30 -9.72
C PRO A 329 -5.24 -4.90 -9.27
N VAL A 330 -4.26 -5.78 -9.44
CA VAL A 330 -2.85 -5.50 -9.16
C VAL A 330 -1.98 -5.91 -10.33
N LEU A 331 -1.18 -4.99 -10.83
CA LEU A 331 -0.26 -5.24 -11.93
C LEU A 331 0.95 -6.06 -11.47
N SER A 332 1.38 -7.02 -12.30
CA SER A 332 2.68 -7.64 -12.09
C SER A 332 3.80 -6.64 -12.40
N ILE A 333 4.73 -6.40 -11.46
CA ILE A 333 5.86 -5.47 -11.65
C ILE A 333 6.97 -6.03 -12.56
N HIS A 334 6.98 -7.35 -12.80
CA HIS A 334 7.99 -8.04 -13.62
C HIS A 334 7.44 -8.63 -14.91
N GLU A 335 6.13 -8.84 -15.01
CA GLU A 335 5.52 -9.52 -16.16
C GLU A 335 4.49 -8.61 -16.83
N ASP A 336 4.84 -8.11 -18.00
CA ASP A 336 3.94 -7.27 -18.77
C ASP A 336 2.76 -8.07 -19.34
N GLY A 337 1.54 -7.63 -19.04
CA GLY A 337 0.30 -8.30 -19.43
C GLY A 337 -0.28 -9.23 -18.35
N VAL A 338 0.36 -9.33 -17.18
CA VAL A 338 -0.16 -10.11 -16.06
C VAL A 338 -0.80 -9.20 -15.01
N VAL A 339 -2.04 -9.53 -14.64
CA VAL A 339 -2.82 -8.84 -13.61
C VAL A 339 -3.31 -9.86 -12.59
N TYR A 340 -3.24 -9.49 -11.31
CA TYR A 340 -3.84 -10.23 -10.21
C TYR A 340 -5.18 -9.62 -9.84
N LEU A 341 -6.17 -10.45 -9.54
CA LEU A 341 -7.54 -10.03 -9.22
C LEU A 341 -8.03 -10.80 -7.99
N VAL A 342 -8.89 -10.17 -7.21
CA VAL A 342 -9.63 -10.81 -6.11
C VAL A 342 -11.04 -11.15 -6.61
N VAL A 343 -11.51 -12.36 -6.32
CA VAL A 343 -12.93 -12.73 -6.46
C VAL A 343 -13.46 -13.23 -5.13
N ASN A 344 -14.66 -12.76 -4.77
CA ASN A 344 -15.33 -13.10 -3.51
C ASN A 344 -16.54 -13.98 -3.82
N ASP A 345 -16.60 -15.17 -3.22
CA ASP A 345 -17.81 -16.00 -3.22
C ASP A 345 -18.68 -15.58 -2.03
N GLU A 346 -19.58 -14.66 -2.30
CA GLU A 346 -20.50 -14.09 -1.31
C GLU A 346 -21.94 -14.42 -1.68
N SER A 347 -22.75 -14.72 -0.68
CA SER A 347 -24.21 -14.84 -0.86
C SER A 347 -24.95 -14.09 0.21
N ILE A 348 -26.09 -13.49 -0.15
CA ILE A 348 -26.97 -12.85 0.83
C ILE A 348 -27.91 -13.92 1.38
N VAL A 349 -27.78 -14.20 2.66
CA VAL A 349 -28.65 -15.11 3.42
C VAL A 349 -29.27 -14.31 4.56
N ASP A 350 -30.60 -14.25 4.65
CA ASP A 350 -31.34 -13.53 5.69
C ASP A 350 -30.88 -12.06 5.90
N HIS A 351 -30.69 -11.32 4.80
CA HIS A 351 -30.20 -9.94 4.79
C HIS A 351 -28.78 -9.76 5.35
N ARG A 352 -28.01 -10.84 5.51
CA ARG A 352 -26.59 -10.81 5.88
C ARG A 352 -25.74 -11.32 4.74
N LEU A 353 -24.58 -10.68 4.56
CA LEU A 353 -23.53 -11.16 3.66
C LEU A 353 -22.87 -12.38 4.30
N ASP A 354 -23.07 -13.54 3.69
CA ASP A 354 -22.39 -14.79 4.00
C ASP A 354 -21.19 -14.95 3.06
N HIS A 355 -19.99 -14.96 3.64
CA HIS A 355 -18.73 -15.02 2.91
C HIS A 355 -18.25 -16.48 2.87
N LYS A 356 -18.39 -17.12 1.70
CA LYS A 356 -18.09 -18.56 1.51
C LYS A 356 -16.63 -18.82 1.20
N GLY A 357 -15.98 -17.85 0.55
CA GLY A 357 -14.56 -17.93 0.23
C GLY A 357 -14.09 -16.73 -0.56
N GLN A 358 -12.77 -16.59 -0.64
CA GLN A 358 -12.10 -15.59 -1.44
C GLN A 358 -10.98 -16.27 -2.22
N TYR A 359 -10.76 -15.83 -3.46
CA TYR A 359 -9.77 -16.42 -4.35
C TYR A 359 -8.95 -15.32 -5.02
N LEU A 360 -7.66 -15.59 -5.19
CA LEU A 360 -6.77 -14.78 -6.01
C LEU A 360 -6.62 -15.41 -7.38
N LEU A 361 -6.84 -14.60 -8.40
CA LEU A 361 -6.65 -14.95 -9.78
C LEU A 361 -5.35 -14.32 -10.27
N ARG A 362 -4.48 -15.09 -10.90
CA ARG A 362 -3.44 -14.57 -11.78
C ARG A 362 -3.93 -14.71 -13.21
N VAL A 363 -4.07 -13.59 -13.92
CA VAL A 363 -4.55 -13.54 -15.30
C VAL A 363 -3.43 -13.04 -16.19
N ASP A 364 -2.95 -13.88 -17.08
CA ASP A 364 -2.11 -13.45 -18.20
C ASP A 364 -3.03 -13.07 -19.36
N MET A 365 -3.16 -11.77 -19.61
CA MET A 365 -4.07 -11.22 -20.62
C MET A 365 -3.61 -11.48 -22.06
N LYS A 366 -2.35 -11.89 -22.27
CA LYS A 366 -1.80 -12.19 -23.60
C LYS A 366 -2.04 -13.65 -23.98
N SER A 367 -1.73 -14.57 -23.07
CA SER A 367 -1.92 -16.01 -23.29
C SER A 367 -3.35 -16.48 -22.97
N ASN A 368 -4.11 -15.69 -22.20
CA ASN A 368 -5.37 -16.08 -21.54
C ASN A 368 -5.19 -17.22 -20.54
N GLU A 369 -3.97 -17.41 -20.01
CA GLU A 369 -3.73 -18.35 -18.91
C GLU A 369 -4.23 -17.79 -17.59
N ILE A 370 -4.86 -18.66 -16.79
CA ILE A 370 -5.48 -18.29 -15.53
C ILE A 370 -5.08 -19.29 -14.45
N GLN A 371 -4.55 -18.78 -13.35
CA GLN A 371 -4.30 -19.54 -12.14
C GLN A 371 -5.20 -19.03 -11.03
N ILE A 372 -5.68 -19.95 -10.19
CA ILE A 372 -6.65 -19.66 -9.15
C ILE A 372 -6.09 -20.21 -7.86
N SER A 373 -5.91 -19.35 -6.86
CA SER A 373 -5.49 -19.73 -5.53
C SER A 373 -6.59 -19.39 -4.51
N PRO A 374 -7.17 -20.38 -3.80
CA PRO A 374 -8.03 -20.09 -2.67
C PRO A 374 -7.25 -19.36 -1.58
N GLN A 375 -7.89 -18.42 -0.90
CA GLN A 375 -7.29 -17.68 0.21
C GLN A 375 -7.81 -18.24 1.54
N PRO A 376 -6.97 -18.93 2.32
CA PRO A 376 -7.38 -19.57 3.57
C PRO A 376 -7.45 -18.60 4.76
N THR A 377 -6.97 -17.37 4.59
CA THR A 377 -6.75 -16.37 5.65
C THR A 377 -7.80 -15.26 5.64
N ARG A 378 -7.57 -14.19 6.43
CA ARG A 378 -8.43 -13.01 6.52
C ARG A 378 -8.88 -12.49 5.15
N ARG A 379 -10.12 -11.99 5.11
CA ARG A 379 -10.70 -11.33 3.92
C ARG A 379 -9.83 -10.15 3.52
N ILE A 380 -9.32 -10.19 2.29
CA ILE A 380 -8.67 -9.04 1.64
C ILE A 380 -9.76 -7.97 1.46
N CYS A 381 -9.68 -6.91 2.27
CA CYS A 381 -10.65 -5.82 2.28
C CYS A 381 -10.13 -4.55 1.59
N TYR A 382 -8.85 -4.55 1.20
CA TYR A 382 -8.12 -3.40 0.69
C TYR A 382 -7.22 -3.82 -0.47
N GLN A 383 -6.56 -2.85 -1.11
CA GLN A 383 -5.63 -3.10 -2.20
C GLN A 383 -4.49 -4.02 -1.76
N LEU A 384 -4.10 -4.94 -2.63
CA LEU A 384 -2.89 -5.74 -2.47
C LEU A 384 -1.67 -4.96 -2.99
N PHE A 385 -0.49 -5.34 -2.52
CA PHE A 385 0.77 -4.77 -2.97
C PHE A 385 1.65 -5.82 -3.62
N ALA A 386 2.09 -5.52 -4.84
CA ALA A 386 3.21 -6.23 -5.45
C ALA A 386 4.54 -5.71 -4.88
N SER A 387 5.45 -6.61 -4.51
CA SER A 387 6.76 -6.25 -4.00
C SER A 387 7.84 -7.27 -4.38
N GLU A 388 9.06 -6.81 -4.62
CA GLU A 388 10.21 -7.67 -4.91
C GLU A 388 11.09 -7.95 -3.67
N PHE A 389 10.65 -7.60 -2.45
CA PHE A 389 11.51 -7.72 -1.27
C PHE A 389 12.03 -9.14 -1.02
N SER A 390 11.24 -10.16 -1.40
CA SER A 390 11.60 -11.56 -1.25
C SER A 390 12.86 -11.93 -2.05
N ALA A 391 13.06 -11.32 -3.23
CA ALA A 391 14.23 -11.55 -4.07
C ALA A 391 15.54 -11.10 -3.44
N TYR A 392 15.48 -10.25 -2.41
CA TYR A 392 16.64 -9.70 -1.70
C TYR A 392 16.86 -10.33 -0.33
N ARG A 393 16.02 -11.29 0.07
CA ARG A 393 16.34 -12.12 1.23
C ARG A 393 17.52 -12.98 0.84
N GLN A 394 18.71 -12.64 1.35
CA GLN A 394 19.88 -13.50 1.21
C GLN A 394 19.51 -14.90 1.73
N HIS A 395 20.10 -15.94 1.13
CA HIS A 395 20.05 -17.30 1.67
C HIS A 395 20.51 -17.29 3.13
N LEU A 396 19.60 -17.11 4.09
CA LEU A 396 19.79 -17.38 5.52
C LEU A 396 19.79 -18.91 5.78
N GLN A 397 20.10 -19.68 4.74
CA GLN A 397 20.26 -21.12 4.71
C GLN A 397 21.55 -21.42 3.95
N ASP A 398 22.68 -21.03 4.52
CA ASP A 398 23.94 -21.75 4.38
C ASP A 398 24.42 -22.14 5.78
#